data_AF-A0A8J4TJS4-F1
#
_entry.id   AF-A0A8J4TJS4-F1
#
_cell.length_a   1.000
_cell.length_b   1.000
_cell.length_c   1.000
_cell.angle_alpha   90.00
_cell.angle_beta   90.00
_cell.angle_gamma   90.00
#
_symmetry.space_group_name_H-M   'P 1'
#
loop_
_entity.id
_entity.type
_entity.pdbx_description
1 polymer ?
#
loop_
_entity_poly.entity_id
_entity_poly.type
_entity_poly.pdbx_seq_one_letter_code
_entity_poly.pdbx_strand_id
1 'polypeptide(L)'
;MPATLTYPGVYIEEIPSGVRTIIGVATSITAFVGYTQRGLDNRATQIFSFADFERGFGGLAPDSELSFAVQQFYQMAARLPT
;
A
#
# COMPACT_ATOMS: atom_id res chain seq x y z
N MET A 1 19.03 32.11 -18.03
CA MET A 1 19.29 33.12 -19.08
C MET A 1 19.49 32.36 -20.37
N PRO A 2 18.76 32.66 -21.47
CA PRO A 2 18.90 31.89 -22.71
C PRO A 2 20.27 32.19 -23.35
N ALA A 3 20.85 31.20 -24.03
CA ALA A 3 22.15 31.30 -24.67
C ALA A 3 22.13 32.30 -25.85
N THR A 4 23.17 33.15 -25.94
CA THR A 4 23.31 34.11 -27.04
C THR A 4 23.79 33.40 -28.30
N LEU A 5 22.91 33.27 -29.29
CA LEU A 5 23.20 32.59 -30.57
C LEU A 5 24.02 33.51 -31.50
N THR A 6 25.20 33.08 -31.90
CA THR A 6 26.17 33.93 -32.64
C THR A 6 26.20 33.69 -34.16
N TYR A 7 25.50 32.68 -34.68
CA TYR A 7 25.48 32.32 -36.10
C TYR A 7 24.13 31.72 -36.53
N PRO A 8 23.70 31.89 -37.80
CA PRO A 8 22.48 31.29 -38.31
C PRO A 8 22.58 29.76 -38.31
N GLY A 9 21.67 29.10 -37.60
CA GLY A 9 21.60 27.66 -37.44
C GLY A 9 20.39 27.26 -36.61
N VAL A 10 20.03 25.97 -36.63
CA VAL A 10 18.98 25.42 -35.77
C VAL A 10 19.65 24.87 -34.51
N TYR A 11 19.26 25.39 -33.35
CA TYR A 11 19.78 24.99 -32.05
C TYR A 11 18.68 24.25 -31.29
N ILE A 12 18.94 23.01 -30.91
CA ILE A 12 18.02 22.18 -30.13
C ILE A 12 18.50 22.22 -28.68
N GLU A 13 17.70 22.82 -27.81
CA GLU A 13 17.89 22.77 -26.36
C GLU A 13 16.90 21.78 -25.78
N GLU A 14 17.40 20.64 -25.31
CA GLU A 14 16.58 19.63 -24.64
C GLU A 14 16.43 20.04 -23.18
N ILE A 15 15.30 20.68 -22.87
CA ILE A 15 14.92 20.95 -21.49
C ILE A 15 14.51 19.60 -20.88
N PRO A 16 15.15 19.11 -19.79
CA PRO A 16 14.73 17.88 -19.16
C PRO A 16 13.28 18.04 -18.71
N SER A 17 12.38 17.34 -19.40
CA SER A 17 10.98 17.33 -19.01
C SER A 17 10.91 16.70 -17.61
N GLY A 18 10.41 17.46 -16.64
CA GLY A 18 10.21 17.00 -15.26
C GLY A 18 9.05 16.00 -15.20
N VAL A 19 9.15 14.90 -15.93
CA VAL A 19 8.16 13.82 -15.90
C VAL A 19 8.30 13.16 -14.54
N ARG A 20 7.52 13.64 -13.58
CA ARG A 20 7.24 12.87 -12.36
C ARG A 20 6.26 11.79 -12.77
N THR A 21 6.77 10.59 -12.99
CA THR A 21 5.92 9.42 -13.19
C THR A 21 4.96 9.29 -12.02
N ILE A 22 3.66 9.20 -12.31
CA ILE A 22 2.65 8.93 -11.28
C ILE A 22 2.88 7.49 -10.81
N ILE A 23 3.33 7.33 -9.58
CA ILE A 23 3.56 6.02 -8.97
C ILE A 23 2.18 5.46 -8.60
N GLY A 24 1.89 4.24 -9.04
CA GLY A 24 0.67 3.53 -8.63
C GLY A 24 0.66 3.32 -7.11
N VAL A 25 -0.39 3.78 -6.44
CA VAL A 25 -0.61 3.56 -5.00
C VAL A 25 -1.59 2.40 -4.84
N ALA A 26 -1.41 1.57 -3.81
CA ALA A 26 -2.32 0.47 -3.51
C ALA A 26 -3.74 0.99 -3.31
N THR A 27 -4.68 0.56 -4.17
CA THR A 27 -6.08 1.02 -4.17
C THR A 27 -6.96 0.21 -3.21
N SER A 28 -6.42 -0.77 -2.52
CA SER A 28 -7.13 -1.64 -1.58
C SER A 28 -6.35 -1.81 -0.29
N ILE A 29 -6.33 -0.75 0.54
CA ILE A 29 -5.82 -0.79 1.91
C ILE A 29 -7.05 -0.84 2.84
N THR A 30 -7.29 -2.00 3.45
CA THR A 30 -8.39 -2.20 4.40
C THR A 30 -7.90 -2.06 5.84
N ALA A 31 -8.65 -1.37 6.68
CA ALA A 31 -8.41 -1.31 8.13
C ALA A 31 -9.51 -2.10 8.86
N PHE A 32 -9.09 -2.94 9.80
CA PHE A 32 -9.99 -3.70 10.67
C PHE A 32 -9.92 -3.11 12.08
N VAL A 33 -11.08 -2.89 12.71
CA VAL A 33 -11.19 -2.34 14.07
C VAL A 33 -12.12 -3.24 14.87
N GLY A 34 -11.65 -3.73 16.01
CA GLY A 34 -12.40 -4.66 16.84
C GLY A 34 -11.51 -5.37 17.86
N TYR A 35 -12.11 -6.33 18.55
CA TYR A 35 -11.43 -7.09 19.60
C TYR A 35 -10.47 -8.12 19.00
N THR A 36 -9.30 -8.30 19.63
CA THR A 36 -8.29 -9.30 19.28
C THR A 36 -7.73 -9.91 20.56
N GLN A 37 -7.34 -11.18 20.52
CA GLN A 37 -6.88 -11.92 21.71
C GLN A 37 -5.58 -11.35 22.29
N ARG A 38 -4.75 -10.74 21.43
CA ARG A 38 -3.49 -10.09 21.77
C ARG A 38 -3.38 -8.82 20.92
N GLY A 39 -2.58 -7.84 21.35
CA GLY A 39 -2.29 -6.65 20.54
C GLY A 39 -1.71 -5.55 21.40
N LEU A 40 -0.98 -4.61 20.77
CA LEU A 40 -0.55 -3.39 21.47
C LEU A 40 -1.76 -2.46 21.65
N ASP A 41 -2.06 -2.13 22.90
CA ASP A 41 -3.17 -1.26 23.29
C ASP A 41 -3.25 0.00 22.41
N ASN A 42 -4.31 0.10 21.61
CA ASN A 42 -4.65 1.23 20.74
C ASN A 42 -3.61 1.63 19.68
N ARG A 43 -2.74 0.71 19.23
CA ARG A 43 -1.86 0.97 18.08
C ARG A 43 -2.27 0.19 16.84
N ALA A 44 -2.54 0.91 15.76
CA ALA A 44 -2.70 0.30 14.44
C ALA A 44 -1.37 -0.30 13.98
N THR A 45 -1.38 -1.58 13.60
CA THR A 45 -0.21 -2.27 13.05
C THR A 45 -0.54 -2.70 11.63
N GLN A 46 0.37 -2.38 10.70
CA GLN A 46 0.23 -2.82 9.32
C GLN A 46 0.56 -4.31 9.22
N ILE A 47 -0.34 -5.07 8.59
CA ILE A 47 -0.20 -6.50 8.35
C ILE A 47 -0.29 -6.77 6.85
N PHE A 48 0.58 -7.66 6.35
CA PHE A 48 0.65 -8.01 4.93
C PHE A 48 0.09 -9.40 4.65
N SER A 49 -0.04 -10.23 5.68
CA SER A 49 -0.55 -11.59 5.61
C SER A 49 -1.36 -11.96 6.85
N PHE A 50 -2.16 -13.02 6.75
CA PHE A 50 -2.84 -13.59 7.91
C PHE A 50 -1.86 -14.09 8.99
N ALA A 51 -0.67 -14.58 8.61
CA ALA A 51 0.34 -15.00 9.57
C ALA A 51 0.91 -13.82 10.40
N ASP A 52 0.98 -12.62 9.82
CA ASP A 52 1.37 -11.41 10.57
C ASP A 52 0.29 -11.04 11.59
N PHE A 53 -0.99 -11.22 11.21
CA PHE A 53 -2.10 -11.07 12.13
C PHE A 53 -2.05 -12.08 13.28
N GLU A 54 -1.77 -13.36 13.02
CA GLU A 54 -1.64 -14.36 14.09
C GLU A 54 -0.51 -14.02 15.08
N ARG A 55 0.65 -13.58 14.58
CA ARG A 55 1.80 -13.20 15.40
C ARG A 55 1.56 -11.95 16.23
N GLY A 56 0.92 -10.94 15.64
CA GLY A 56 0.66 -9.65 16.31
C GLY A 56 -0.56 -9.67 17.22
N PHE A 57 -1.62 -10.37 16.80
CA PHE A 57 -2.95 -10.25 17.38
C PHE A 57 -3.54 -11.54 17.97
N GLY A 58 -2.82 -12.67 17.88
CA GLY A 58 -3.21 -13.94 18.51
C GLY A 58 -4.06 -14.86 17.63
N GLY A 59 -4.42 -14.44 16.41
CA GLY A 59 -5.09 -15.29 15.43
C GLY A 59 -6.60 -15.37 15.61
N LEU A 60 -7.17 -16.53 15.28
CA LEU A 60 -8.62 -16.78 15.40
C LEU A 60 -9.04 -16.90 16.86
N ALA A 61 -9.97 -16.05 17.25
CA ALA A 61 -10.55 -16.04 18.57
C ALA A 61 -12.09 -16.20 18.45
N PRO A 62 -12.70 -17.18 19.15
CA PRO A 62 -14.13 -17.44 19.05
C PRO A 62 -15.00 -16.29 19.58
N ASP A 63 -14.41 -15.42 20.40
CA ASP A 63 -14.98 -14.19 20.95
C ASP A 63 -14.66 -12.95 20.09
N SER A 64 -14.10 -13.11 18.88
CA SER A 64 -13.77 -12.02 17.96
C SER A 64 -14.27 -12.30 16.54
N GLU A 65 -15.35 -11.63 16.13
CA GLU A 65 -15.80 -11.64 14.73
C GLU A 65 -14.75 -11.03 13.79
N LEU A 66 -13.93 -10.10 14.30
CA LEU A 66 -12.85 -9.49 13.54
C LEU A 66 -11.84 -10.55 13.06
N SER A 67 -11.50 -11.51 13.92
CA SER A 67 -10.52 -12.54 13.58
C SER A 67 -10.96 -13.39 12.38
N PHE A 68 -12.25 -13.71 12.28
CA PHE A 68 -12.85 -14.39 11.13
C PHE A 68 -12.91 -13.49 9.89
N ALA A 69 -13.26 -12.21 10.06
CA ALA A 69 -13.31 -11.25 8.95
C ALA A 69 -11.91 -11.06 8.32
N VAL A 70 -10.85 -10.96 9.13
CA VAL A 70 -9.46 -10.85 8.65
C VAL A 70 -9.05 -12.12 7.92
N GLN A 71 -9.36 -13.30 8.47
CA GLN A 71 -9.08 -14.57 7.80
C GLN A 71 -9.75 -14.64 6.43
N GLN A 72 -11.04 -14.33 6.37
CA GLN A 72 -11.82 -14.39 5.14
C GLN A 72 -11.33 -13.37 4.11
N PHE A 73 -10.95 -12.16 4.53
CA PHE A 73 -10.36 -11.16 3.66
C PHE A 73 -9.11 -11.69 2.94
N TYR A 74 -8.16 -12.27 3.68
CA TYR A 74 -6.93 -12.80 3.07
C TYR A 74 -7.18 -14.06 2.23
N GLN A 75 -8.17 -14.89 2.57
CA GLN A 75 -8.54 -16.06 1.75
C GLN A 75 -9.25 -15.67 0.44
N MET A 76 -10.08 -14.61 0.47
CA MET A 76 -10.80 -14.13 -0.71
C MET A 76 -9.90 -13.29 -1.63
N ALA A 77 -9.04 -12.43 -1.06
CA ALA A 77 -8.10 -11.63 -1.82
C ALA A 77 -7.09 -12.49 -2.60
N ALA A 78 -6.67 -13.62 -2.05
CA ALA A 78 -5.84 -14.60 -2.76
C ALA A 78 -6.57 -15.33 -3.91
N ARG A 79 -7.88 -15.11 -4.07
CA ARG A 79 -8.75 -15.89 -4.95
C ARG A 79 -9.34 -15.09 -6.12
N LEU A 80 -8.88 -13.87 -6.38
CA LEU A 80 -9.25 -13.19 -7.63
C LEU A 80 -8.54 -13.88 -8.82
N PRO A 81 -9.28 -14.45 -9.78
CA PRO A 81 -8.69 -14.98 -11.00
C PRO A 81 -8.20 -13.81 -11.88
N THR A 82 -6.98 -13.95 -12.38
CA THR A 82 -6.44 -13.17 -13.51
C THR A 82 -7.20 -13.46 -14.79
#